data_AF-A0A821HVZ8-F1
#
_entry.id   AF-A0A821HVZ8-F1
#
_cell.length_a   1.000
_cell.length_b   1.000
_cell.length_c   1.000
_cell.angle_alpha   90.00
_cell.angle_beta   90.00
_cell.angle_gamma   90.00
#
_symmetry.space_group_name_H-M   'P 1'
#
loop_
_entity.id
_entity.type
_entity.pdbx_description
1 polymer ?
#
loop_
_entity_poly.entity_id
_entity_poly.type
_entity_poly.pdbx_seq_one_letter_code
_entity_poly.pdbx_strand_id
1 'polypeptide(L)' 'MLMDIHVIGIVDICSDIIPFTNRTSNKDSVRREVTIIDEDSNISITLWDEQANDFNEELAENKAVVAFRRIRVAIFNNSK' A
#
# COMPACT_ATOMS: atom_id res chain seq x y z
N MET A 1 20.12 3.07 13.15
CA MET A 1 20.32 2.73 11.73
C MET A 1 18.94 2.45 11.16
N LEU A 2 18.32 3.41 10.47
CA LEU A 2 17.05 3.15 9.79
C LEU A 2 17.38 2.31 8.54
N MET A 3 16.83 1.10 8.45
CA MET A 3 16.95 0.30 7.23
C MET A 3 15.99 0.85 6.18
N ASP A 4 16.53 1.24 5.03
CA ASP A 4 15.74 1.52 3.83
C ASP A 4 15.24 0.17 3.29
N ILE A 5 13.95 -0.11 3.48
CA ILE A 5 13.32 -1.32 2.94
C ILE A 5 12.68 -0.98 1.60
N HIS A 6 12.99 -1.78 0.59
CA HIS A 6 12.44 -1.69 -0.76
C HIS A 6 11.76 -3.02 -1.11
N VAL A 7 10.64 -2.97 -1.80
CA VAL A 7 9.89 -4.16 -2.23
C VAL A 7 9.49 -4.03 -3.69
N ILE A 8 9.40 -5.16 -4.38
CA ILE A 8 8.93 -5.28 -5.76
C ILE A 8 7.96 -6.45 -5.83
N GLY A 9 6.89 -6.32 -6.62
CA GLY A 9 5.92 -7.38 -6.80
C GLY A 9 4.90 -7.06 -7.88
N ILE A 10 4.04 -8.01 -8.17
CA ILE A 10 2.92 -7.87 -9.10
C ILE A 10 1.72 -7.35 -8.31
N VAL A 11 1.02 -6.34 -8.83
CA VAL A 11 -0.23 -5.87 -8.23
C VAL A 11 -1.32 -6.93 -8.40
N ASP A 12 -1.91 -7.36 -7.29
CA ASP A 12 -3.00 -8.34 -7.29
C ASP A 12 -4.36 -7.71 -6.97
N ILE A 13 -4.40 -6.86 -5.94
CA ILE A 13 -5.63 -6.20 -5.48
C ILE A 13 -5.36 -4.70 -5.28
N CYS A 14 -6.28 -3.87 -5.73
CA CYS A 14 -6.30 -2.43 -5.45
C CYS A 14 -7.65 -2.10 -4.82
N SER A 15 -7.67 -1.62 -3.57
CA SER A 15 -8.91 -1.29 -2.87
C SER A 15 -9.50 0.05 -3.34
N ASP A 16 -10.75 0.31 -2.96
CA ASP A 16 -11.30 1.66 -3.02
C ASP A 16 -10.51 2.64 -2.14
N ILE A 17 -10.63 3.94 -2.46
CA ILE A 17 -10.12 5.02 -1.61
C ILE A 17 -10.99 5.14 -0.36
N ILE A 18 -10.35 5.13 0.80
CA ILE A 18 -10.98 5.24 2.11
C ILE A 18 -10.59 6.58 2.74
N PRO A 19 -11.56 7.45 3.06
CA PRO A 19 -11.31 8.64 3.86
C PRO A 19 -10.75 8.28 5.25
N PHE A 20 -9.76 9.03 5.72
CA PHE A 20 -9.11 8.81 7.00
C PHE A 20 -8.83 10.13 7.72
N THR A 21 -9.42 10.33 8.88
CA THR A 21 -9.07 11.45 9.76
C THR A 21 -7.98 11.01 10.75
N ASN A 22 -6.81 11.65 10.68
CA ASN A 22 -5.72 11.41 11.61
C ASN A 22 -6.10 11.91 13.01
N ARG A 23 -6.19 10.98 13.97
CA ARG A 23 -6.61 11.28 15.36
C ARG A 23 -5.66 12.20 16.11
N THR A 24 -4.38 12.23 15.76
CA THR A 24 -3.37 13.03 16.47
C THR A 24 -3.31 14.46 15.93
N SER A 25 -3.41 14.64 14.61
CA SER A 25 -3.32 15.96 13.97
C SER A 25 -4.69 16.58 13.66
N ASN A 26 -5.78 15.83 13.81
CA ASN A 26 -7.13 16.19 13.39
C ASN A 26 -7.20 16.68 11.93
N LYS A 27 -6.37 16.07 11.07
CA LYS A 27 -6.31 16.37 9.63
C LYS A 27 -6.95 15.22 8.86
N ASP A 28 -7.75 15.57 7.88
CA ASP A 28 -8.27 14.61 6.91
C ASP A 28 -7.19 14.23 5.91
N SER A 29 -7.24 12.97 5.51
CA SER A 29 -6.35 12.30 4.58
C SER A 29 -7.17 11.22 3.87
N VAL A 30 -6.61 10.64 2.81
CA VAL A 30 -7.19 9.47 2.16
C VAL A 30 -6.16 8.36 2.13
N ARG A 31 -6.64 7.12 2.18
CA ARG A 31 -5.79 5.94 2.07
C ARG A 31 -6.36 4.93 1.10
N ARG A 32 -5.48 4.12 0.52
CA ARG A 32 -5.81 2.98 -0.33
C ARG A 32 -4.91 1.82 0.03
N GLU A 33 -5.45 0.62 0.03
CA GLU A 33 -4.69 -0.60 0.27
C GLU A 33 -4.44 -1.31 -1.07
N VAL A 34 -3.17 -1.67 -1.30
CA VAL A 34 -2.72 -2.38 -2.49
C VAL A 34 -2.03 -3.66 -2.05
N THR A 35 -2.49 -4.80 -2.55
CA THR A 35 -1.83 -6.08 -2.33
C THR A 35 -0.88 -6.34 -3.50
N ILE A 36 0.40 -6.56 -3.18
CA ILE A 36 1.36 -7.09 -4.15
C ILE A 36 1.75 -8.52 -3.79
N ILE A 37 2.06 -9.29 -4.83
CA ILE A 37 2.44 -10.70 -4.72
C ILE A 37 3.80 -10.96 -5.38
N ASP A 38 4.53 -11.92 -4.84
CA ASP A 38 5.67 -12.59 -5.48
C ASP A 38 5.42 -14.10 -5.56
N GLU A 39 6.48 -14.90 -5.73
CA GLU A 39 6.38 -16.36 -5.86
C GLU A 39 5.83 -17.04 -4.59
N ASP A 40 6.11 -16.48 -3.41
CA ASP A 40 5.93 -17.17 -2.13
C ASP A 40 4.94 -16.47 -1.20
N SER A 41 4.66 -15.17 -1.41
CA SER A 41 3.96 -14.36 -0.42
C SER A 41 3.16 -13.22 -1.03
N ASN A 42 2.21 -12.73 -0.24
CA ASN A 42 1.49 -11.49 -0.51
C ASN A 42 1.73 -10.50 0.64
N ILE A 43 1.80 -9.21 0.31
CA ILE A 43 1.88 -8.14 1.30
C ILE A 43 0.92 -7.01 0.94
N SER A 44 0.28 -6.45 1.97
CA SER A 44 -0.52 -5.23 1.86
C SER A 44 0.35 -3.98 2.03
N ILE A 45 0.16 -3.01 1.13
CA ILE A 45 0.79 -1.71 1.17
C ILE A 45 -0.31 -0.65 1.29
N THR A 46 -0.24 0.16 2.34
CA THR A 46 -1.14 1.31 2.50
C THR A 46 -0.51 2.54 1.84
N LEU A 47 -1.17 3.04 0.80
CA LEU A 47 -0.86 4.31 0.14
C LEU A 47 -1.68 5.43 0.77
N TRP A 48 -1.13 6.64 0.78
CA TRP A 48 -1.73 7.81 1.41
C TRP A 48 -1.80 8.98 0.43
N ASP A 49 -2.82 9.80 0.58
CA ASP A 49 -3.00 11.08 -0.12
C ASP A 49 -2.79 10.98 -1.63
N GLU A 50 -1.81 11.68 -2.22
CA GLU A 50 -1.51 11.68 -3.65
C GLU A 50 -1.32 10.27 -4.20
N GLN A 51 -0.52 9.43 -3.51
CA GLN A 51 -0.28 8.05 -3.93
C GLN A 51 -1.55 7.20 -3.90
N ALA A 52 -2.47 7.47 -2.97
CA ALA A 52 -3.73 6.75 -2.91
C ALA A 52 -4.65 7.12 -4.08
N ASN A 53 -4.59 8.37 -4.57
CA ASN A 53 -5.40 8.82 -5.71
C ASN A 53 -4.82 8.35 -7.05
N ASP A 54 -3.50 8.37 -7.19
CA ASP A 54 -2.82 8.06 -8.45
C ASP A 54 -2.80 6.55 -8.76
N PHE A 55 -2.77 5.70 -7.73
CA PHE A 55 -2.77 4.25 -7.89
C PHE A 55 -4.20 3.75 -8.14
N ASN A 56 -4.46 3.06 -9.24
CA ASN A 56 -5.83 2.68 -9.64
C ASN A 56 -5.96 1.17 -9.94
N GLU A 57 -7.18 0.73 -10.25
CA GLU A 57 -7.51 -0.69 -10.49
C GLU A 57 -6.91 -1.25 -11.79
N GLU A 58 -6.64 -0.39 -12.77
CA GLU A 58 -6.02 -0.77 -14.04
C GLU A 58 -4.65 -1.43 -13.84
N LEU A 59 -3.92 -1.07 -12.78
CA LEU A 59 -2.65 -1.71 -12.42
C LEU A 59 -2.82 -3.17 -11.99
N ALA A 60 -3.92 -3.50 -11.31
CA ALA A 60 -4.24 -4.86 -10.90
C ALA A 60 -4.75 -5.70 -12.09
N GLU A 61 -5.61 -5.10 -12.93
CA GLU A 61 -6.13 -5.74 -14.16
C GLU A 61 -5.00 -6.14 -15.11
N ASN A 62 -4.01 -5.27 -15.28
CA ASN A 62 -2.86 -5.50 -16.15
C ASN A 62 -1.74 -6.31 -15.47
N LYS A 63 -1.91 -6.75 -14.22
CA LYS A 63 -0.88 -7.43 -13.42
C LYS A 63 0.46 -6.70 -13.48
N ALA A 64 0.42 -5.38 -13.27
CA ALA A 64 1.59 -4.51 -13.37
C ALA A 64 2.65 -4.89 -12.31
N VAL A 65 3.92 -4.85 -12.70
CA VAL A 65 5.05 -4.98 -11.77
C VAL A 65 5.37 -3.60 -11.20
N VAL A 66 5.37 -3.50 -9.87
CA VAL A 66 5.59 -2.23 -9.15
C VAL A 66 6.71 -2.36 -8.13
N ALA A 67 7.48 -1.30 -7.96
CA ALA A 67 8.55 -1.21 -6.97
C ALA A 67 8.30 -0.06 -6.00
N PHE A 68 8.29 -0.35 -4.71
CA PHE A 68 8.14 0.63 -3.65
C PHE A 68 9.48 0.83 -2.93
N ARG A 69 9.89 2.09 -2.80
CA ARG A 69 11.16 2.48 -2.19
C ARG A 69 10.91 3.17 -0.86
N ARG A 70 11.81 2.94 0.11
CA ARG A 70 11.80 3.53 1.46
C ARG A 70 10.47 3.30 2.19
N ILE A 71 9.98 2.07 2.13
CA ILE A 71 8.73 1.71 2.80
C ILE A 71 8.95 1.57 4.30
N ARG A 72 7.92 1.96 5.07
CA ARG A 72 7.85 1.67 6.50
C ARG A 72 7.20 0.31 6.68
N VAL A 73 7.91 -0.61 7.32
CA VAL A 73 7.31 -1.89 7.76
C VAL A 73 6.52 -1.66 9.04
N ALA A 74 5.27 -2.08 9.03
CA ALA A 74 4.39 -2.08 10.18
C ALA A 74 3.73 -3.46 10.31
N ILE A 75 3.64 -3.97 11.53
CA ILE A 75 2.83 -5.15 11.82
C ILE A 75 1.42 -4.63 12.09
N PHE A 76 0.53 -4.86 11.14
CA PHE A 76 -0.85 -4.42 11.22
C PHE A 76 -1.76 -5.61 10.92
N ASN A 77 -2.78 -5.81 11.77
CA ASN A 77 -3.76 -6.89 11.64
C ASN A 77 -3.18 -8.32 11.68
N ASN A 78 -2.26 -8.61 12.60
CA ASN A 78 -1.85 -9.99 12.91
C ASN A 78 -2.97 -10.68 13.72
N SER A 79 -4.06 -11.00 13.05
CA SER A 79 -5.07 -11.94 13.55
C SER A 79 -4.38 -13.29 13.64
N LYS A 80 -4.08 -13.74 14.86
CA LYS A 80 -3.84 -15.16 15.13
C LYS A 80 -5.04 -16.00 14.71
#